data_AF-A0A6I4MM44-F1
#
_entry.id   AF-A0A6I4MM44-F1
#
_cell.length_a   1.000
_cell.length_b   1.000
_cell.length_c   1.000
_cell.angle_alpha   90.00
_cell.angle_beta   90.00
_cell.angle_gamma   90.00
#
_symmetry.space_group_name_H-M   'P 1'
#
loop_
_entity.id
_entity.type
_entity.pdbx_description
1 polymer ?
#
loop_
_entity_poly.entity_id
_entity_poly.type
_entity_poly.pdbx_seq_one_letter_code
_entity_poly.pdbx_strand_id
1 'polypeptide(L)'
;MSPLWGGDQGGCPAWVYDPACYGPNATALAAHLSAQHHSPVGRVAEILTDVCRIEVSTGWATTASERAEAAVAEAVDVIEEAIVGVPVAHFDESVTRVKGPATSACTPRPLPP
;
A
#
# COMPACT_ATOMS: atom_id res chain seq x y z
N MET A 1 -29.46 15.02 -28.81
CA MET A 1 -28.24 14.61 -28.09
C MET A 1 -28.62 14.44 -26.63
N SER A 2 -28.95 13.21 -26.24
CA SER A 2 -29.31 12.87 -24.86
C SER A 2 -28.03 12.56 -24.07
N PRO A 3 -27.94 12.91 -22.76
CA PRO A 3 -26.79 12.55 -21.97
C PRO A 3 -26.72 11.03 -21.83
N LEU A 4 -25.52 10.46 -21.99
CA LEU A 4 -25.25 9.02 -21.86
C LEU A 4 -25.25 8.54 -20.40
N TRP A 5 -25.50 9.41 -19.43
CA TRP A 5 -25.69 9.03 -18.04
C TRP A 5 -27.17 8.71 -17.77
N GLY A 6 -27.65 7.65 -18.40
CA GLY A 6 -28.84 6.95 -17.94
C GLY A 6 -28.50 6.31 -16.60
N GLY A 7 -28.86 6.98 -15.51
CA GLY A 7 -28.76 6.43 -14.16
C GLY A 7 -29.66 5.20 -14.04
N ASP A 8 -29.05 4.03 -14.12
CA ASP A 8 -29.55 2.79 -13.54
C ASP A 8 -29.86 3.06 -12.05
N GLN A 9 -31.08 2.74 -11.63
CA GLN A 9 -31.61 2.88 -10.27
C GLN A 9 -31.13 1.75 -9.32
N GLY A 10 -30.02 1.08 -9.62
CA GLY A 10 -29.29 0.23 -8.68
C GLY A 10 -28.69 1.09 -7.58
N GLY A 11 -29.23 0.97 -6.36
CA GLY A 11 -28.70 1.66 -5.18
C GLY A 11 -27.19 1.49 -5.08
N CYS A 12 -26.49 2.57 -4.73
CA CYS A 12 -25.04 2.57 -4.63
C CYS A 12 -24.59 1.50 -3.60
N PRO A 13 -23.53 0.71 -3.87
CA PRO A 13 -22.99 -0.22 -2.89
C PRO A 13 -22.66 0.50 -1.57
N ALA A 14 -22.86 -0.18 -0.43
CA ALA A 14 -22.73 0.43 0.90
C ALA A 14 -21.34 1.05 1.20
N TRP A 15 -20.31 0.69 0.44
CA TRP A 15 -18.95 1.22 0.58
C TRP A 15 -18.73 2.53 -0.19
N VAL A 16 -19.70 3.01 -0.98
CA VAL A 16 -19.58 4.27 -1.73
C VAL A 16 -20.21 5.39 -0.92
N TYR A 17 -19.39 6.37 -0.52
CA TYR A 17 -19.79 7.49 0.34
C TYR A 17 -19.34 8.86 -0.20
N ASP A 18 -18.63 8.90 -1.32
CA ASP A 18 -18.02 10.10 -1.90
C ASP A 18 -18.08 10.02 -3.45
N PRO A 19 -18.09 11.15 -4.17
CA PRO A 19 -17.97 11.19 -5.63
C PRO A 19 -16.83 10.34 -6.23
N ALA A 20 -15.72 10.13 -5.51
CA ALA A 20 -14.64 9.25 -5.93
C ALA A 20 -14.39 8.12 -4.91
N CYS A 21 -15.08 7.00 -5.07
CA CYS A 21 -14.83 5.77 -4.32
C CYS A 21 -14.25 4.69 -5.23
N TYR A 22 -12.99 4.33 -5.03
CA TYR A 22 -12.38 3.19 -5.70
C TYR A 22 -12.58 1.94 -4.86
N GLY A 23 -12.94 0.83 -5.52
CA GLY A 23 -13.22 -0.42 -4.85
C GLY A 23 -11.99 -1.08 -4.20
N PRO A 24 -12.22 -2.19 -3.47
CA PRO A 24 -11.16 -2.89 -2.74
C PRO A 24 -10.01 -3.37 -3.64
N ASN A 25 -10.31 -3.81 -4.87
CA ASN A 25 -9.28 -4.29 -5.80
C ASN A 25 -8.30 -3.19 -6.25
N ALA A 26 -8.81 -1.98 -6.52
CA ALA A 26 -7.96 -0.85 -6.90
C ALA A 26 -7.09 -0.41 -5.72
N THR A 27 -7.68 -0.39 -4.52
CA THR A 27 -6.95 -0.09 -3.28
C THR A 27 -5.85 -1.12 -3.02
N ALA A 28 -6.16 -2.41 -3.13
CA ALA A 28 -5.20 -3.50 -2.96
C ALA A 28 -4.06 -3.43 -3.99
N LEU A 29 -4.37 -3.15 -5.26
CA LEU A 29 -3.35 -3.00 -6.30
C LEU A 29 -2.42 -1.82 -6.02
N ALA A 30 -2.97 -0.66 -5.62
CA ALA A 30 -2.18 0.52 -5.27
C ALA A 30 -1.23 0.24 -4.08
N ALA A 31 -1.75 -0.42 -3.04
CA ALA A 31 -0.96 -0.83 -1.89
C ALA A 31 0.12 -1.86 -2.27
N HIS A 32 -0.20 -2.82 -3.14
CA HIS A 32 0.75 -3.85 -3.59
C HIS A 32 1.90 -3.25 -4.40
N LEU A 33 1.60 -2.35 -5.35
CA LEU A 33 2.63 -1.65 -6.13
C LEU A 33 3.55 -0.81 -5.22
N SER A 34 3.00 -0.23 -4.15
CA SER A 34 3.75 0.58 -3.20
C SER A 34 4.60 -0.26 -2.25
N ALA A 35 4.00 -1.27 -1.59
CA ALA A 35 4.63 -2.03 -0.52
C ALA A 35 5.47 -3.21 -1.02
N GLN A 36 4.96 -3.98 -2.00
CA GLN A 36 5.65 -5.16 -2.52
C GLN A 36 6.62 -4.82 -3.66
N HIS A 37 6.23 -3.90 -4.54
CA HIS A 37 7.05 -3.50 -5.68
C HIS A 37 7.87 -2.23 -5.44
N HIS A 38 7.73 -1.60 -4.28
CA HIS A 38 8.46 -0.37 -3.91
C HIS A 38 8.36 0.74 -4.97
N SER A 39 7.23 0.82 -5.68
CA SER A 39 7.00 1.85 -6.69
C SER A 39 6.74 3.20 -6.02
N PRO A 40 7.37 4.30 -6.47
CA PRO A 40 7.05 5.64 -5.96
C PRO A 40 5.57 5.98 -6.13
N VAL A 41 4.98 6.73 -5.18
CA VAL A 41 3.53 7.02 -5.19
C VAL A 41 3.02 7.68 -6.48
N GLY A 42 3.81 8.59 -7.07
CA GLY A 42 3.50 9.18 -8.37
C GLY A 42 3.45 8.13 -9.48
N ARG A 43 4.40 7.19 -9.46
CA ARG A 43 4.47 6.09 -10.41
C ARG A 43 3.29 5.11 -10.26
N VAL A 44 2.80 4.90 -9.04
CA VAL A 44 1.60 4.09 -8.80
C VAL A 44 0.38 4.73 -9.45
N ALA A 45 0.19 6.04 -9.28
CA ALA A 45 -0.92 6.77 -9.91
C ALA A 45 -0.85 6.72 -11.44
N GLU A 46 0.35 6.86 -12.02
CA GLU A 46 0.58 6.69 -13.46
C GLU A 46 0.22 5.28 -13.93
N ILE A 47 0.68 4.22 -13.26
CA ILE A 47 0.40 2.82 -13.65
C ILE A 47 -1.11 2.55 -13.62
N LEU A 48 -1.82 3.01 -12.58
CA LEU A 48 -3.27 2.85 -12.47
C LEU A 48 -4.00 3.59 -13.60
N THR A 49 -3.52 4.76 -13.99
CA THR A 49 -4.08 5.53 -15.11
C THR A 49 -3.80 4.85 -16.45
N ASP A 50 -2.54 4.49 -16.71
CA ASP A 50 -2.10 3.98 -18.02
C ASP A 50 -2.64 2.57 -18.31
N VAL A 51 -2.61 1.69 -17.32
CA VAL A 51 -2.93 0.26 -17.47
C VAL A 51 -4.37 -0.03 -17.11
N CYS A 52 -4.83 0.51 -15.98
CA CYS A 52 -6.17 0.21 -15.45
C CYS A 52 -7.23 1.25 -15.87
N ARG A 53 -6.81 2.38 -16.47
CA ARG A 53 -7.70 3.53 -16.79
C ARG A 53 -8.41 4.09 -15.56
N ILE A 54 -7.75 4.00 -14.40
CA ILE A 54 -8.23 4.53 -13.12
C ILE A 54 -7.39 5.76 -12.79
N GLU A 55 -7.95 6.94 -13.04
CA GLU A 55 -7.33 8.20 -12.65
C GLU A 55 -7.46 8.39 -11.14
N VAL A 56 -6.35 8.47 -10.42
CA VAL A 56 -6.31 8.69 -8.96
C VAL A 56 -5.34 9.82 -8.61
N SER A 57 -5.59 10.50 -7.49
CA SER A 57 -4.61 11.43 -6.94
C SER A 57 -3.49 10.67 -6.22
N THR A 58 -2.30 11.28 -6.13
CA THR A 58 -1.19 10.73 -5.32
C THR A 58 -1.55 10.65 -3.84
N GLY A 59 -2.35 11.60 -3.33
CA GLY A 59 -2.88 11.55 -1.96
C GLY A 59 -3.75 10.32 -1.73
N TRP A 60 -4.64 9.99 -2.67
CA TRP A 60 -5.43 8.77 -2.58
C TRP A 60 -4.54 7.51 -2.60
N ALA A 61 -3.56 7.46 -3.51
CA ALA A 61 -2.63 6.33 -3.62
C ALA A 61 -1.83 6.10 -2.31
N THR A 62 -1.41 7.17 -1.62
CA THR A 62 -0.79 7.07 -0.28
C THR A 62 -1.73 6.42 0.74
N THR A 63 -2.99 6.86 0.80
CA THR A 63 -3.98 6.33 1.75
C THR A 63 -4.38 4.87 1.46
N ALA A 64 -4.08 4.34 0.28
CA ALA A 64 -4.36 2.95 -0.05
C ALA A 64 -3.57 1.97 0.83
N SER A 65 -2.33 2.33 1.20
CA SER A 65 -1.51 1.52 2.11
C SER A 65 -2.08 1.47 3.53
N GLU A 66 -2.61 2.57 4.05
CA GLU A 66 -3.27 2.64 5.37
C GLU A 66 -4.53 1.75 5.41
N ARG A 67 -5.30 1.74 4.32
CA ARG A 67 -6.47 0.84 4.20
C ARG A 67 -6.04 -0.63 4.13
N ALA A 68 -4.94 -0.91 3.43
CA ALA A 68 -4.40 -2.26 3.34
C ALA A 68 -3.85 -2.74 4.68
N GLU A 69 -3.18 -1.89 5.45
CA GLU A 69 -2.71 -2.19 6.81
C GLU A 69 -3.85 -2.70 7.69
N ALA A 70 -4.96 -1.94 7.75
CA ALA A 70 -6.14 -2.35 8.52
C ALA A 70 -6.71 -3.70 8.06
N ALA A 71 -6.65 -3.99 6.76
CA ALA A 71 -7.17 -5.23 6.19
C ALA A 71 -6.28 -6.46 6.44
N VAL A 72 -4.98 -6.26 6.70
CA VAL A 72 -4.02 -7.36 6.96
C VAL A 72 -3.70 -7.55 8.44
N ALA A 73 -4.20 -6.69 9.33
CA ALA A 73 -3.88 -6.73 10.76
C ALA A 73 -4.10 -8.11 11.40
N GLU A 74 -5.27 -8.73 11.18
CA GLU A 74 -5.54 -10.08 11.72
C GLU A 74 -4.57 -11.14 11.18
N ALA A 75 -4.19 -11.05 9.90
CA ALA A 75 -3.22 -11.96 9.31
C ALA A 75 -1.82 -11.76 9.92
N VAL A 76 -1.45 -10.52 10.24
CA VAL A 76 -0.20 -10.20 10.93
C VAL A 76 -0.19 -10.83 12.33
N ASP A 77 -1.28 -10.70 13.09
CA ASP A 77 -1.40 -11.30 14.43
C ASP A 77 -1.24 -12.83 14.39
N VAL A 78 -1.92 -13.49 13.44
CA VAL A 78 -1.81 -14.95 13.25
C VAL A 78 -0.38 -15.38 12.89
N ILE A 79 0.31 -14.61 12.03
CA ILE A 79 1.70 -14.87 11.67
C ILE A 79 2.62 -14.70 12.89
N GLU A 80 2.38 -13.67 13.71
CA GLU A 80 3.13 -13.44 14.95
C GLU A 80 2.98 -14.63 15.92
N GLU A 81 1.75 -15.08 16.19
CA GLU A 81 1.50 -16.23 17.05
C GLU A 81 2.20 -17.50 16.54
N ALA A 82 2.16 -17.73 15.23
CA ALA A 82 2.83 -18.87 14.60
C ALA A 82 4.35 -18.81 14.77
N ILE A 83 4.97 -17.63 14.62
CA ILE A 83 6.41 -17.42 14.82
C ILE A 83 6.80 -17.65 16.28
N VAL A 84 6.01 -17.18 17.24
CA VAL A 84 6.27 -17.37 18.68
C VAL A 84 6.18 -18.85 19.08
N GLY A 85 5.30 -19.62 18.42
CA GLY A 85 5.06 -21.03 18.73
C GLY A 85 6.12 -22.02 18.23
N VAL A 86 7.02 -21.62 17.33
CA VAL A 86 8.02 -22.53 16.76
C VAL A 86 9.33 -22.55 17.57
N PRO A 87 9.99 -23.71 17.75
CA PRO A 87 11.24 -23.79 18.50
C PRO A 87 12.41 -23.09 17.81
N VAL A 88 12.38 -22.96 16.48
CA VAL A 88 13.37 -22.26 15.67
C VAL A 88 12.63 -21.54 14.53
N ALA A 89 12.86 -20.23 14.41
CA ALA A 89 12.37 -19.42 13.31
C ALA A 89 13.56 -18.89 12.48
N HIS A 90 13.41 -18.89 11.15
CA HIS A 90 14.39 -18.32 10.24
C HIS A 90 13.93 -16.92 9.83
N PHE A 91 14.74 -15.91 10.16
CA PHE A 91 14.49 -14.52 9.78
C PHE A 91 15.49 -14.11 8.70
N ASP A 92 14.99 -13.46 7.66
CA ASP A 92 15.81 -12.76 6.67
C ASP A 92 15.78 -11.26 6.97
N GLU A 93 16.93 -10.66 7.22
CA GLU A 93 17.01 -9.25 7.55
C GLU A 93 16.98 -8.41 6.27
N SER A 94 15.89 -7.67 6.07
CA SER A 94 15.77 -6.65 5.04
C SER A 94 15.89 -5.27 5.65
N VAL A 95 16.93 -4.51 5.28
CA VAL A 95 17.15 -3.15 5.77
C VAL A 95 16.48 -2.11 4.87
N THR A 96 15.72 -1.20 5.46
CA THR A 96 15.15 -0.03 4.77
C THR A 96 15.41 1.25 5.55
N ARG A 97 15.55 2.36 4.84
CA ARG A 97 15.78 3.67 5.46
C ARG A 97 14.44 4.35 5.71
N VAL A 98 14.03 4.41 6.97
CA VAL A 98 12.90 5.23 7.43
C VAL A 98 13.44 6.59 7.91
N LYS A 99 12.64 7.65 7.84
CA LYS A 99 13.02 9.01 8.22
C LYS A 99 13.59 9.04 9.66
N GLY A 100 14.89 9.31 9.77
CA GLY A 100 15.67 9.32 11.02
C GLY A 100 17.18 9.29 10.72
N PRO A 101 18.08 9.63 11.66
CA PRO A 101 19.51 9.42 11.47
C PRO A 101 19.78 7.92 11.27
N ALA A 102 20.55 7.58 10.23
CA ALA A 102 20.89 6.19 9.96
C ALA A 102 21.80 5.64 11.07
N THR A 103 21.27 4.84 11.99
CA THR A 103 22.09 3.88 12.73
C THR A 103 22.31 2.67 11.84
N SER A 104 23.17 2.82 10.84
CA SER A 104 23.89 1.66 10.33
C SER A 104 24.89 1.26 11.42
N ALA A 105 24.90 -0.01 11.83
CA ALA A 105 25.94 -0.55 12.70
C ALA A 105 27.35 -0.42 12.06
N CYS A 106 27.41 -0.10 10.76
CA CYS A 106 28.62 0.18 10.02
C CYS A 106 28.61 1.62 9.49
N THR A 107 28.74 2.59 10.40
CA THR A 107 29.24 3.93 10.03
C THR A 107 30.77 3.83 9.98
N PRO A 108 31.45 4.21 8.89
CA PRO A 108 32.91 4.11 8.83
C PRO A 108 33.53 4.93 9.97
N ARG A 109 34.34 4.29 10.81
CA ARG A 109 35.20 4.98 11.78
C ARG A 109 36.18 5.87 10.97
N PRO A 110 36.31 7.17 11.27
CA PRO A 110 37.33 7.98 10.64
C PRO A 110 38.71 7.38 10.94
N LEU A 111 39.56 7.23 9.93
CA LEU A 111 40.94 6.82 10.13
C LEU A 111 41.68 7.92 10.90
N PRO A 112 42.55 7.57 11.87
CA PRO A 112 43.43 8.55 12.51
C PRO A 112 44.38 9.18 11.47
N PRO A 113 44.91 10.39 11.75
CA PRO A 113 45.76 11.14 10.81
C PRO A 113 47.03 10.39 10.41
#